data_AF-A0A1I3R080-F1
#
_entry.id   AF-A0A1I3R080-F1
#
_cell.length_a   1.000
_cell.length_b   1.000
_cell.length_c   1.000
_cell.angle_alpha   90.00
_cell.angle_beta   90.00
_cell.angle_gamma   90.00
#
_symmetry.space_group_name_H-M   'P 1'
#
loop_
_entity.id
_entity.type
_entity.pdbx_description
1 polymer ?
#
loop_
_entity_poly.entity_id
_entity_poly.type
_entity_poly.pdbx_seq_one_letter_code
_entity_poly.pdbx_strand_id
1 'polypeptide(L)' 'MAEPYTVMWWVPEGHIPTLEEVMERLELLKAEGPTPQAFTFKDFYDSSEAAWRPAAAEARK' A
#
# COMPACT_ATOMS: atom_id res chain seq x y z
N MET A 1 12.96 -10.57 14.44
CA MET A 1 12.41 -9.23 14.15
C MET A 1 10.90 -9.41 13.97
N ALA A 2 10.08 -8.52 14.54
CA ALA A 2 8.63 -8.63 14.38
C ALA A 2 8.26 -8.29 12.94
N GLU A 3 7.62 -9.21 12.22
CA GLU A 3 7.13 -8.95 10.87
C GLU A 3 5.85 -8.11 10.93
N PRO A 4 5.72 -7.08 10.07
CA PRO A 4 4.48 -6.34 9.98
C PRO A 4 3.37 -7.26 9.45
N TYR A 5 2.23 -7.25 10.16
CA TYR A 5 1.00 -7.97 9.81
C TYR A 5 -0.16 -7.02 9.48
N THR A 6 0.10 -5.72 9.55
CA THR A 6 -0.86 -4.65 9.24
C THR A 6 -0.15 -3.67 8.33
N VAL A 7 -0.85 -3.24 7.27
CA VAL A 7 -0.39 -2.25 6.31
C VAL A 7 -1.52 -1.26 6.04
N MET A 8 -1.13 -0.01 5.83
CA MET A 8 -1.99 1.13 5.50
C MET A 8 -1.40 1.86 4.31
N TRP A 9 -2.28 2.42 3.49
CA TRP A 9 -1.92 3.28 2.36
C TRP A 9 -3.14 4.13 1.99
N TRP A 10 -2.92 5.17 1.19
CA TRP A 10 -4.00 6.02 0.72
C TRP A 10 -4.75 5.35 -0.43
N VAL A 11 -6.08 5.32 -0.31
CA VAL A 11 -7.00 4.73 -1.29
C VAL A 11 -7.91 5.84 -1.83
N PRO A 12 -8.09 5.97 -3.16
CA PRO A 12 -9.02 6.92 -3.73
C PRO A 12 -10.46 6.69 -3.26
N GLU A 13 -11.23 7.77 -3.20
CA GLU A 13 -12.65 7.67 -2.89
C GLU A 13 -13.36 6.72 -3.89
N GLY A 14 -14.17 5.81 -3.36
CA GLY A 14 -14.93 4.84 -4.16
C GLY A 14 -14.14 3.59 -4.58
N HIS A 15 -12.84 3.51 -4.30
CA HIS A 15 -12.06 2.28 -4.54
C HIS A 15 -12.09 1.38 -3.31
N ILE A 16 -12.50 0.12 -3.50
CA ILE A 16 -12.38 -0.92 -2.48
C ILE A 16 -11.21 -1.80 -2.89
N PRO A 17 -10.10 -1.82 -2.12
CA PRO A 17 -8.94 -2.60 -2.50
C PRO A 17 -9.23 -4.08 -2.58
N THR A 18 -8.58 -4.75 -3.54
CA THR A 18 -8.61 -6.20 -3.62
C THR A 18 -7.65 -6.83 -2.61
N LEU A 19 -7.81 -8.12 -2.35
CA LEU A 19 -6.88 -8.87 -1.51
C LEU A 19 -5.45 -8.86 -2.08
N GLU A 20 -5.32 -8.91 -3.40
CA GLU A 20 -4.03 -8.84 -4.10
C GLU A 20 -3.33 -7.51 -3.83
N GLU A 21 -4.05 -6.38 -3.94
CA GLU A 21 -3.51 -5.05 -3.63
C GLU A 21 -3.03 -4.97 -2.17
N VAL A 22 -3.79 -5.52 -1.23
CA VAL A 22 -3.41 -5.56 0.20
C VAL A 22 -2.12 -6.34 0.39
N MET A 23 -1.99 -7.50 -0.25
CA MET A 23 -0.82 -8.38 -0.13
C MET A 23 0.42 -7.73 -0.72
N GLU A 24 0.32 -7.12 -1.90
CA GLU A 24 1.43 -6.38 -2.51
C GLU A 24 1.93 -5.24 -1.61
N ARG A 25 1.02 -4.48 -0.98
CA ARG A 25 1.44 -3.42 -0.04
C ARG A 25 2.10 -3.99 1.20
N LEU A 26 1.62 -5.12 1.71
CA LEU A 26 2.25 -5.78 2.86
C LEU A 26 3.66 -6.27 2.51
N GLU A 27 3.86 -6.82 1.31
CA GLU A 27 5.17 -7.23 0.81
C GLU A 27 6.11 -6.04 0.63
N LEU A 28 5.61 -4.92 0.09
CA LEU A 28 6.38 -3.67 -0.04
C LEU A 28 6.85 -3.17 1.33
N LEU A 29 5.97 -3.16 2.33
CA LEU A 29 6.31 -2.77 3.70
C LEU A 29 7.37 -3.69 4.33
N LYS A 30 7.33 -5.00 4.01
CA LYS A 30 8.34 -5.96 4.48
C LYS A 30 9.70 -5.77 3.80
N ALA A 31 9.69 -5.46 2.51
CA ALA A 31 10.91 -5.33 1.71
C ALA A 31 11.62 -3.99 1.91
N GLU A 32 10.86 -2.89 1.91
CA GLU A 32 11.40 -1.52 1.90
C GLU A 32 11.24 -0.81 3.25
N GLY A 33 10.38 -1.33 4.13
CA GLY A 33 9.96 -0.62 5.34
C GLY A 33 8.86 0.41 5.05
N PRO A 34 8.55 1.29 6.03
CA PRO A 34 7.47 2.26 5.89
C PRO A 34 7.75 3.26 4.76
N THR A 35 6.81 3.39 3.83
CA THR A 35 6.82 4.36 2.72
C THR A 35 5.42 4.95 2.51
N PRO A 36 5.24 6.05 1.77
CA PRO A 36 3.91 6.57 1.43
C PRO A 36 2.97 5.57 0.74
N GLN A 37 3.57 4.56 0.08
CA GLN A 37 2.86 3.50 -0.63
C GLN A 37 2.42 2.35 0.27
N ALA A 38 3.09 2.14 1.41
CA ALA A 38 2.79 1.10 2.38
C ALA A 38 3.43 1.47 3.73
N PHE A 39 2.60 1.78 4.73
CA PHE A 39 3.04 2.21 6.06
C PHE A 39 2.18 1.61 7.17
N THR A 40 2.51 1.92 8.41
CA THR A 40 1.75 1.52 9.61
C THR A 40 1.42 2.77 10.42
N PHE A 41 0.57 2.65 11.46
CA PHE A 41 0.27 3.77 12.37
C PHE A 41 1.48 4.42 13.05
N LYS A 42 2.66 3.78 13.01
CA LYS A 42 3.88 4.33 13.59
C LYS A 42 4.42 5.55 12.82
N ASP A 43 4.15 5.60 11.52
CA ASP A 43 4.65 6.62 10.60
C ASP A 43 3.48 7.27 9.86
N PHE A 44 3.51 8.59 9.70
CA PHE A 44 2.46 9.34 9.04
C PHE A 44 2.95 9.84 7.67
N TYR A 45 2.15 9.61 6.65
CA TYR A 45 2.40 10.06 5.28
C TYR A 45 1.16 10.73 4.74
N ASP A 46 1.30 11.81 3.98
CA ASP A 46 0.16 12.49 3.37
C ASP A 46 -0.26 11.83 2.04
N SER A 47 -1.54 12.00 1.68
CA SER A 47 -2.07 11.47 0.41
C SER A 47 -1.36 12.03 -0.84
N SER A 48 -0.79 13.23 -0.76
CA SER A 48 -0.01 13.84 -1.85
C SER A 48 1.31 13.11 -2.13
N GLU A 49 1.84 12.36 -1.15
CA GLU A 49 3.08 11.59 -1.27
C GLU A 49 2.83 10.17 -1.78
N ALA A 50 1.59 9.68 -1.67
CA ALA A 50 1.18 8.41 -2.23
C ALA A 50 0.97 8.56 -3.74
N ALA A 51 1.96 8.12 -4.51
CA ALA A 51 1.77 7.85 -5.94
C ALA A 51 0.83 6.66 -6.10
N TRP A 52 -0.49 6.90 -6.01
CA TRP A 52 -1.51 5.88 -6.27
C TRP A 52 -1.27 5.29 -7.66
N ARG A 53 -0.80 4.04 -7.69
CA ARG A 53 -0.77 3.20 -8.88
C ARG A 53 -1.67 2.01 -8.56
N PRO A 54 -2.83 1.86 -9.21
CA PRO A 54 -3.60 0.64 -9.06
C PRO A 54 -2.74 -0.51 -9.59
N ALA A 55 -2.56 -1.55 -8.78
CA ALA A 55 -1.80 -2.74 -9.15
C ALA A 55 -2.32 -3.40 -10.44
N ALA A 56 -3.58 -3.12 -10.81
CA ALA A 56 -4.27 -3.66 -11.98
C ALA A 56 -4.20 -2.80 -13.26
N ALA A 57 -3.33 -1.78 -13.37
CA ALA A 57 -3.16 -1.05 -14.64
C ALA A 57 -2.43 -1.87 -15.74
N GLU A 58 -1.93 -3.07 -15.44
CA GLU A 58 -1.33 -4.00 -16.42
C GLU A 58 -2.07 -5.35 -16.48
N ALA A 59 -3.37 -5.34 -16.79
CA ALA A 59 -4.04 -6.54 -17.31
C ALA A 59 -5.12 -6.17 -18.33
N ARG A 60 -4.72 -5.43 -19.38
CA ARG A 60 -5.45 -5.43 -20.65
C ARG A 60 -4.49 -5.68 -21.81
N LYS A 61 -4.40 -6.95 -22.21
CA LYS A 61 -4.32 -7.35 -23.61
C LYS A 61 -4.91 -8.74 -23.77
#